data_AF-A0A6L7S3I4-F1
#
_entry.id   AF-A0A6L7S3I4-F1
#
_cell.length_a   1.000
_cell.length_b   1.000
_cell.length_c   1.000
_cell.angle_alpha   90.00
_cell.angle_beta   90.00
_cell.angle_gamma   90.00
#
_symmetry.space_group_name_H-M   'P 1'
#
loop_
_entity.id
_entity.type
_entity.pdbx_description
1 polymer ?
#
loop_
_entity_poly.entity_id
_entity_poly.type
_entity_poly.pdbx_seq_one_letter_code
_entity_poly.pdbx_strand_id
1 'polypeptide(L)'
;MNSFTKVLGVASLAISLAASAGVANADALRAHTTAPGAAPNTMTKLLAKYAEDAGIDVQVIEGQKLIKSMLLLGQGKIELMPTIVGQYARLATGTGPYKDMGDKGPEIADGIRSLMEFNAATMQAFAWESTGIKTYHDLRGRKVYVGPGGGGAGTDTEEIIRLVTGMEPGDYESFKAPWGEGMAMMRNGQVDAMIRIAPVGAAIIQEFGLSSPIRFVQIAEEDLTKVQPYLKVPGRSMSTIPAGTY
;
A
#
# COMPACT_ATOMS: atom_id res chain seq x y z
N MET A 1 -84.17 48.91 1.63
CA MET A 1 -83.14 49.83 2.13
C MET A 1 -82.20 49.06 3.05
N ASN A 2 -80.90 49.28 2.89
CA ASN A 2 -79.73 48.72 3.59
C ASN A 2 -79.37 47.28 3.20
N SER A 3 -78.59 47.02 2.13
CA SER A 3 -77.14 47.22 1.96
C SER A 3 -76.28 46.47 3.00
N PHE A 4 -75.52 45.45 2.58
CA PHE A 4 -74.06 45.51 2.52
C PHE A 4 -73.47 44.21 1.95
N THR A 5 -72.77 44.39 0.85
CA THR A 5 -71.97 43.46 0.06
C THR A 5 -70.76 42.97 0.84
N LYS A 6 -70.46 41.66 0.83
CA LYS A 6 -69.09 41.11 0.88
C LYS A 6 -68.99 39.81 0.07
N VAL A 7 -68.56 39.98 -1.18
CA VAL A 7 -67.83 38.97 -1.96
C VAL A 7 -66.34 39.14 -1.60
N LEU A 8 -65.61 38.03 -1.45
CA LEU A 8 -64.14 37.81 -1.50
C LEU A 8 -63.84 36.67 -0.49
N GLY A 9 -63.20 35.55 -0.79
CA GLY A 9 -62.57 35.01 -1.98
C GLY A 9 -61.98 33.66 -1.54
N VAL A 10 -62.29 32.58 -2.24
CA VAL A 10 -61.68 31.26 -2.00
C VAL A 10 -60.30 31.28 -2.63
N ALA A 11 -59.27 31.53 -1.82
CA ALA A 11 -57.88 31.36 -2.24
C ALA A 11 -57.46 29.91 -2.00
N SER A 12 -57.60 29.08 -3.03
CA SER A 12 -57.04 27.74 -3.09
C SER A 12 -55.52 27.82 -3.09
N LEU A 13 -54.89 27.64 -1.93
CA LEU A 13 -53.44 27.54 -1.83
C LEU A 13 -53.02 26.12 -2.25
N ALA A 14 -52.95 25.87 -3.55
CA ALA A 14 -52.28 24.69 -4.09
C ALA A 14 -50.77 24.90 -3.89
N ILE A 15 -50.24 24.40 -2.77
CA ILE A 15 -48.80 24.25 -2.56
C ILE A 15 -48.33 23.18 -3.55
N SER A 16 -47.87 23.61 -4.72
CA SER A 16 -47.10 22.79 -5.63
C SER A 16 -45.77 22.45 -4.94
N LEU A 17 -45.70 21.25 -4.34
CA LEU A 17 -44.45 20.59 -3.97
C LEU A 17 -43.70 20.27 -5.26
N ALA A 18 -43.02 21.28 -5.83
CA ALA A 18 -41.92 21.02 -6.74
C ALA A 18 -40.80 20.45 -5.86
N ALA A 19 -40.79 19.13 -5.71
CA ALA A 19 -39.61 18.42 -5.27
C ALA A 19 -38.55 18.63 -6.35
N SER A 20 -37.79 19.72 -6.24
CA SER A 20 -36.42 19.72 -6.73
C SER A 20 -35.72 18.65 -5.90
N ALA A 21 -35.75 17.41 -6.41
CA ALA A 21 -34.72 16.43 -6.10
C ALA A 21 -33.41 17.12 -6.50
N GLY A 22 -32.82 17.86 -5.56
CA GLY A 22 -31.42 18.18 -5.65
C GLY A 22 -30.74 16.84 -5.83
N VAL A 23 -30.13 16.65 -7.00
CA VAL A 23 -29.15 15.59 -7.17
C VAL A 23 -28.16 15.88 -6.06
N ALA A 24 -28.22 15.11 -4.98
CA ALA A 24 -27.19 15.12 -3.97
C ALA A 24 -25.94 14.76 -4.75
N ASN A 25 -25.09 15.75 -5.03
CA ASN A 25 -23.71 15.45 -5.36
C ASN A 25 -23.21 14.72 -4.13
N ALA A 26 -23.11 13.39 -4.22
CA ALA A 26 -22.36 12.64 -3.24
C ALA A 26 -20.97 13.28 -3.22
N ASP A 27 -20.51 13.70 -2.05
CA ASP A 27 -19.14 14.18 -1.90
C ASP A 27 -18.22 13.14 -2.54
N ALA A 28 -17.23 13.59 -3.34
CA ALA A 28 -16.31 12.70 -4.02
C ALA A 28 -15.72 11.68 -3.05
N LEU A 29 -15.72 10.40 -3.42
CA LEU A 29 -15.12 9.35 -2.59
C LEU A 29 -13.62 9.61 -2.50
N ARG A 30 -13.07 9.68 -1.29
CA ARG A 30 -11.65 9.95 -1.08
C ARG A 30 -10.88 8.64 -1.11
N ALA A 31 -10.01 8.52 -2.08
CA ALA A 31 -9.17 7.35 -2.29
C ALA A 31 -7.71 7.65 -1.96
N HIS A 32 -7.18 7.12 -0.86
CA HIS A 32 -5.74 7.22 -0.60
C HIS A 32 -4.96 6.20 -1.42
N THR A 33 -3.79 6.58 -1.92
CA THR A 33 -2.86 5.65 -2.57
C THR A 33 -1.39 6.06 -2.41
N THR A 34 -0.47 5.23 -2.91
CA THR A 34 0.98 5.47 -2.82
C THR A 34 1.45 6.53 -3.82
N ALA A 35 2.76 6.79 -3.86
CA ALA A 35 3.39 7.64 -4.86
C ALA A 35 3.12 7.14 -6.31
N PRO A 36 3.14 8.05 -7.31
CA PRO A 36 3.01 7.70 -8.73
C PRO A 36 3.92 6.55 -9.17
N GLY A 37 3.43 5.73 -10.11
CA GLY A 37 4.21 4.66 -10.75
C GLY A 37 4.37 3.37 -9.95
N ALA A 38 3.89 3.32 -8.70
CA ALA A 38 3.79 2.08 -7.94
C ALA A 38 2.46 1.35 -8.26
N ALA A 39 2.45 0.01 -8.19
CA ALA A 39 1.26 -0.78 -8.49
C ALA A 39 -0.01 -0.35 -7.73
N PRO A 40 0.03 -0.02 -6.42
CA PRO A 40 -1.16 0.48 -5.72
C PRO A 40 -1.70 1.79 -6.31
N ASN A 41 -0.81 2.69 -6.76
CA ASN A 41 -1.19 3.95 -7.40
C ASN A 41 -1.90 3.71 -8.73
N THR A 42 -1.30 2.89 -9.59
CA THR A 42 -1.88 2.53 -10.89
C THR A 42 -3.25 1.89 -10.74
N MET A 43 -3.40 0.95 -9.80
CA MET A 43 -4.67 0.27 -9.58
C MET A 43 -5.74 1.21 -9.04
N THR A 44 -5.41 2.10 -8.10
CA THR A 44 -6.38 3.09 -7.59
C THR A 44 -6.82 4.06 -8.69
N LYS A 45 -5.90 4.54 -9.54
CA LYS A 45 -6.24 5.44 -10.65
C LYS A 45 -7.10 4.76 -11.71
N LEU A 46 -6.80 3.51 -12.03
CA LEU A 46 -7.60 2.71 -12.96
C LEU A 46 -9.02 2.49 -12.42
N LEU A 47 -9.14 2.15 -11.12
CA LEU A 47 -10.44 2.01 -10.46
C LEU A 47 -11.22 3.33 -10.49
N ALA A 48 -10.58 4.46 -10.16
CA ALA A 48 -11.20 5.78 -10.20
C ALA A 48 -11.71 6.13 -11.62
N LYS A 49 -10.94 5.82 -12.66
CA LYS A 49 -11.34 6.03 -14.05
C LYS A 49 -12.59 5.23 -14.43
N TYR A 50 -12.67 3.95 -14.04
CA TYR A 50 -13.85 3.13 -14.29
C TYR A 50 -15.06 3.53 -13.42
N ALA A 51 -14.81 4.01 -12.20
CA ALA A 51 -15.85 4.55 -11.34
C ALA A 51 -16.47 5.82 -11.96
N GLU A 52 -15.66 6.69 -12.54
CA GLU A 52 -16.11 7.87 -13.28
C GLU A 52 -17.00 7.50 -14.47
N ASP A 53 -16.64 6.46 -15.24
CA ASP A 53 -17.48 5.95 -16.34
C ASP A 53 -18.85 5.43 -15.87
N ALA A 54 -18.95 5.04 -14.59
CA ALA A 54 -20.19 4.64 -13.92
C ALA A 54 -20.90 5.80 -13.18
N GLY A 55 -20.41 7.03 -13.29
CA GLY A 55 -20.98 8.22 -12.64
C GLY A 55 -20.62 8.37 -11.16
N ILE A 56 -19.55 7.72 -10.69
CA ILE A 56 -19.05 7.81 -9.31
C ILE A 56 -17.78 8.66 -9.29
N ASP A 57 -17.81 9.78 -8.58
CA ASP A 57 -16.63 10.65 -8.41
C ASP A 57 -15.69 10.08 -7.34
N VAL A 58 -14.41 9.94 -7.69
CA VAL A 58 -13.36 9.42 -6.81
C VAL A 58 -12.16 10.35 -6.84
N GLN A 59 -11.92 11.05 -5.73
CA GLN A 59 -10.75 11.89 -5.55
C GLN A 59 -9.55 11.06 -5.07
N VAL A 60 -8.57 10.88 -5.96
CA VAL A 60 -7.34 10.14 -5.63
C VAL A 60 -6.32 11.05 -4.93
N ILE A 61 -5.92 10.67 -3.72
CA ILE A 61 -4.91 11.35 -2.89
C ILE A 61 -3.65 10.49 -2.85
N GLU A 62 -2.59 10.97 -3.49
CA GLU A 62 -1.35 10.23 -3.72
C GLU A 62 -0.32 10.43 -2.59
N GLY A 63 0.77 9.64 -2.63
CA GLY A 63 1.93 9.81 -1.74
C GLY A 63 1.70 9.36 -0.29
N GLN A 64 0.61 8.64 -0.03
CA GLN A 64 0.22 8.25 1.33
C GLN A 64 1.00 7.02 1.83
N LYS A 65 1.16 6.93 3.16
CA LYS A 65 1.62 5.70 3.83
C LYS A 65 0.40 4.81 4.11
N LEU A 66 0.40 3.59 3.56
CA LEU A 66 -0.77 2.71 3.62
C LEU A 66 -1.12 2.26 5.04
N ILE A 67 -0.15 2.04 5.94
CA ILE A 67 -0.43 1.71 7.36
C ILE A 67 -1.32 2.77 8.00
N LYS A 68 -0.96 4.06 7.84
CA LYS A 68 -1.77 5.17 8.40
C LYS A 68 -3.11 5.30 7.70
N SER A 69 -3.13 5.16 6.37
CA SER A 69 -4.36 5.27 5.59
C SER A 69 -5.36 4.17 5.96
N MET A 70 -4.88 2.96 6.30
CA MET A 70 -5.75 1.84 6.68
C MET A 70 -6.49 2.12 7.98
N LEU A 71 -5.84 2.81 8.92
CA LEU A 71 -6.52 3.30 10.13
C LEU A 71 -7.58 4.35 9.80
N LEU A 72 -7.32 5.24 8.83
CA LEU A 72 -8.31 6.21 8.37
C LEU A 72 -9.51 5.52 7.69
N LEU A 73 -9.25 4.49 6.88
CA LEU A 73 -10.29 3.70 6.22
C LEU A 73 -11.21 3.04 7.25
N GLY A 74 -10.65 2.31 8.22
CA GLY A 74 -11.45 1.64 9.25
C GLY A 74 -12.21 2.61 10.16
N GLN A 75 -11.77 3.85 10.26
CA GLN A 75 -12.45 4.93 10.99
C GLN A 75 -13.50 5.68 10.15
N GLY A 76 -13.72 5.31 8.88
CA GLY A 76 -14.62 6.03 7.97
C GLY A 76 -14.13 7.43 7.59
N LYS A 77 -12.83 7.71 7.71
CA LYS A 77 -12.21 8.99 7.35
C LYS A 77 -11.70 9.05 5.92
N ILE A 78 -11.73 7.95 5.19
CA ILE A 78 -11.56 7.85 3.74
C ILE A 78 -12.43 6.69 3.27
N GLU A 79 -12.79 6.67 2.00
CA GLU A 79 -13.72 5.67 1.46
C GLU A 79 -12.98 4.50 0.78
N LEU A 80 -11.80 4.75 0.21
CA LEU A 80 -11.07 3.75 -0.58
C LEU A 80 -9.57 3.83 -0.33
N MET A 81 -8.90 2.67 -0.34
CA MET A 81 -7.44 2.58 -0.48
C MET A 81 -7.00 1.15 -0.82
N PRO A 82 -5.82 0.98 -1.43
CA PRO A 82 -5.19 -0.32 -1.52
C PRO A 82 -4.61 -0.72 -0.15
N THR A 83 -4.99 -1.90 0.36
CA THR A 83 -4.48 -2.47 1.61
C THR A 83 -3.52 -3.62 1.36
N ILE A 84 -2.42 -3.69 2.12
CA ILE A 84 -1.59 -4.90 2.16
C ILE A 84 -2.32 -5.92 3.03
N VAL A 85 -2.71 -7.06 2.46
CA VAL A 85 -3.54 -8.08 3.14
C VAL A 85 -2.93 -8.51 4.48
N GLY A 86 -1.62 -8.77 4.53
CA GLY A 86 -0.93 -9.10 5.77
C GLY A 86 -0.93 -7.99 6.82
N GLN A 87 -0.99 -6.73 6.42
CA GLN A 87 -1.11 -5.61 7.36
C GLN A 87 -2.53 -5.49 7.91
N TYR A 88 -3.55 -5.76 7.10
CA TYR A 88 -4.93 -5.88 7.61
C TYR A 88 -5.05 -7.00 8.65
N ALA A 89 -4.49 -8.19 8.38
CA ALA A 89 -4.49 -9.31 9.32
C ALA A 89 -3.80 -8.95 10.65
N ARG A 90 -2.72 -8.16 10.59
CA ARG A 90 -2.04 -7.64 11.80
C ARG A 90 -2.87 -6.62 12.56
N LEU A 91 -3.58 -5.74 11.86
CA LEU A 91 -4.50 -4.79 12.48
C LEU A 91 -5.63 -5.54 13.21
N ALA A 92 -6.26 -6.49 12.53
CA ALA A 92 -7.35 -7.31 13.06
C ALA A 92 -6.94 -8.18 14.27
N THR A 93 -5.66 -8.56 14.37
CA THR A 93 -5.13 -9.36 15.50
C THR A 93 -4.37 -8.52 16.53
N GLY A 94 -4.23 -7.20 16.33
CA GLY A 94 -3.46 -6.34 17.21
C GLY A 94 -1.97 -6.71 17.30
N THR A 95 -1.36 -7.14 16.19
CA THR A 95 0.05 -7.58 16.14
C THR A 95 0.93 -6.66 15.30
N GLY A 96 2.25 -6.89 15.36
CA GLY A 96 3.23 -6.14 14.57
C GLY A 96 3.20 -4.64 14.87
N PRO A 97 3.02 -3.76 13.86
CA PRO A 97 3.02 -2.30 14.06
C PRO A 97 1.79 -1.78 14.83
N TYR A 98 0.80 -2.63 15.10
CA TYR A 98 -0.45 -2.26 15.79
C TYR A 98 -0.51 -2.77 17.25
N LYS A 99 0.55 -3.41 17.76
CA LYS A 99 0.56 -4.04 19.10
C LYS A 99 0.20 -3.07 20.24
N ASP A 100 0.57 -1.80 20.11
CA ASP A 100 0.38 -0.80 21.15
C ASP A 100 -1.03 -0.17 21.10
N MET A 101 -1.90 -0.64 20.20
CA MET A 101 -3.28 -0.15 20.05
C MET A 101 -4.28 -0.89 20.94
N GLY A 102 -3.93 -2.06 21.49
CA GLY A 102 -4.86 -2.93 22.20
C GLY A 102 -6.10 -3.27 21.36
N ASP A 103 -7.28 -3.27 21.99
CA ASP A 103 -8.55 -3.63 21.35
C ASP A 103 -8.98 -2.68 20.23
N LYS A 104 -8.43 -1.45 20.18
CA LYS A 104 -8.73 -0.47 19.12
C LYS A 104 -8.27 -0.94 17.74
N GLY A 105 -7.23 -1.77 17.66
CA GLY A 105 -6.76 -2.32 16.39
C GLY A 105 -7.83 -3.18 15.71
N PRO A 106 -8.28 -4.27 16.38
CA PRO A 106 -9.41 -5.08 15.94
C PRO A 106 -10.68 -4.28 15.64
N GLU A 107 -11.09 -3.35 16.53
CA GLU A 107 -12.28 -2.51 16.30
C GLU A 107 -12.19 -1.67 15.01
N ILE A 108 -11.00 -1.13 14.70
CA ILE A 108 -10.79 -0.39 13.43
C ILE A 108 -10.83 -1.35 12.24
N ALA A 109 -10.30 -2.57 12.38
CA ALA A 109 -10.34 -3.56 11.31
C ALA A 109 -11.77 -3.93 10.90
N ASP A 110 -12.71 -3.96 11.86
CA ASP A 110 -14.12 -4.25 11.62
C ASP A 110 -14.81 -3.24 10.70
N GLY A 111 -14.24 -2.04 10.53
CA GLY A 111 -14.70 -1.02 9.59
C GLY A 111 -14.24 -1.22 8.14
N ILE A 112 -13.39 -2.21 7.86
CA ILE A 112 -12.75 -2.39 6.55
C ILE A 112 -13.39 -3.54 5.78
N ARG A 113 -13.67 -3.35 4.49
CA ARG A 113 -14.18 -4.40 3.59
C ARG A 113 -13.33 -4.47 2.32
N SER A 114 -13.09 -5.69 1.84
CA SER A 114 -12.39 -5.92 0.57
C SER A 114 -13.37 -5.79 -0.61
N LEU A 115 -12.93 -5.13 -1.67
CA LEU A 115 -13.68 -5.02 -2.94
C LEU A 115 -13.09 -5.92 -4.02
N MET A 116 -11.76 -5.91 -4.14
CA MET A 116 -11.01 -6.72 -5.09
C MET A 116 -9.59 -6.96 -4.57
N GLU A 117 -8.99 -8.04 -5.04
CA GLU A 117 -7.57 -8.35 -4.81
C GLU A 117 -6.77 -8.18 -6.10
N PHE A 118 -5.52 -7.76 -5.97
CA PHE A 118 -4.57 -7.69 -7.08
C PHE A 118 -3.16 -8.01 -6.59
N ASN A 119 -2.34 -8.60 -7.45
CA ASN A 119 -0.93 -8.79 -7.14
C ASN A 119 -0.22 -7.43 -7.20
N ALA A 120 0.28 -6.95 -6.07
CA ALA A 120 0.99 -5.69 -6.04
C ALA A 120 2.39 -5.82 -6.68
N ALA A 121 3.18 -6.81 -6.26
CA ALA A 121 4.58 -6.96 -6.66
C ALA A 121 5.26 -8.15 -5.97
N THR A 122 6.46 -8.49 -6.44
CA THR A 122 7.40 -9.39 -5.75
C THR A 122 8.38 -8.57 -4.90
N MET A 123 8.75 -9.08 -3.72
CA MET A 123 9.87 -8.54 -2.95
C MET A 123 11.17 -9.05 -3.55
N GLN A 124 11.98 -8.15 -4.10
CA GLN A 124 13.19 -8.47 -4.83
C GLN A 124 14.39 -7.84 -4.13
N ALA A 125 15.20 -8.67 -3.49
CA ALA A 125 16.47 -8.27 -2.90
C ALA A 125 17.58 -8.37 -3.95
N PHE A 126 18.36 -7.31 -4.12
CA PHE A 126 19.49 -7.30 -5.05
C PHE A 126 20.62 -6.42 -4.54
N ALA A 127 21.82 -6.70 -5.02
CA ALA A 127 23.03 -5.96 -4.74
C ALA A 127 23.84 -5.81 -6.04
N TRP A 128 24.83 -4.92 -6.05
CA TRP A 128 25.82 -4.92 -7.12
C TRP A 128 26.64 -6.20 -7.05
N GLU A 129 26.95 -6.81 -8.19
CA GLU A 129 27.74 -8.05 -8.22
C GLU A 129 29.11 -7.87 -7.54
N SER A 130 29.70 -6.67 -7.64
CA SER A 130 30.97 -6.31 -7.01
C SER A 130 30.96 -6.36 -5.48
N THR A 131 29.79 -6.32 -4.83
CA THR A 131 29.70 -6.43 -3.36
C THR A 131 29.92 -7.86 -2.86
N GLY A 132 29.76 -8.85 -3.74
CA GLY A 132 29.83 -10.26 -3.40
C GLY A 132 28.64 -10.80 -2.58
N ILE A 133 27.60 -9.99 -2.35
CA ILE A 133 26.39 -10.38 -1.61
C ILE A 133 25.57 -11.35 -2.48
N LYS A 134 25.35 -12.57 -1.99
CA LYS A 134 24.62 -13.63 -2.73
C LYS A 134 23.40 -14.11 -1.97
N THR A 135 23.48 -14.16 -0.65
CA THR A 135 22.43 -14.67 0.23
C THR A 135 22.05 -13.63 1.28
N TYR A 136 20.89 -13.82 1.92
CA TYR A 136 20.47 -12.94 3.02
C TYR A 136 21.48 -12.92 4.18
N HIS A 137 22.25 -13.98 4.41
CA HIS A 137 23.29 -14.01 5.46
C HIS A 137 24.45 -13.05 5.19
N ASP A 138 24.73 -12.76 3.91
CA ASP A 138 25.79 -11.83 3.49
C ASP A 138 25.46 -10.37 3.80
N LEU A 139 24.22 -10.07 4.23
CA LEU A 139 23.80 -8.74 4.63
C LEU A 139 24.39 -8.30 5.98
N ARG A 140 24.95 -9.23 6.77
CA ARG A 140 25.55 -8.91 8.06
C ARG A 140 26.68 -7.87 7.89
N GLY A 141 26.60 -6.80 8.66
CA GLY A 141 27.54 -5.66 8.62
C GLY A 141 27.45 -4.81 7.36
N ARG A 142 26.49 -5.07 6.46
CA ARG A 142 26.30 -4.30 5.23
C ARG A 142 25.31 -3.17 5.41
N LYS A 143 25.37 -2.20 4.50
CA LYS A 143 24.38 -1.13 4.39
C LYS A 143 23.23 -1.61 3.53
N VAL A 144 22.04 -1.73 4.12
CA VAL A 144 20.89 -2.33 3.45
C VAL A 144 19.73 -1.36 3.42
N TYR A 145 19.28 -1.00 2.22
CA TYR A 145 18.03 -0.26 2.08
C TYR A 145 16.84 -1.22 2.17
N VAL A 146 16.03 -1.07 3.22
CA VAL A 146 14.90 -1.96 3.52
C VAL A 146 13.54 -1.44 3.04
N GLY A 147 13.49 -0.18 2.58
CA GLY A 147 12.27 0.49 2.14
C GLY A 147 11.87 1.69 3.00
N PRO A 148 10.67 2.27 2.77
CA PRO A 148 10.21 3.45 3.49
C PRO A 148 9.97 3.20 4.99
N GLY A 149 10.46 4.13 5.81
CA GLY A 149 10.24 4.10 7.26
C GLY A 149 8.76 4.27 7.64
N GLY A 150 8.30 3.42 8.57
CA GLY A 150 6.93 3.42 9.09
C GLY A 150 5.87 2.97 8.08
N GLY A 151 6.27 2.28 7.00
CA GLY A 151 5.38 1.64 6.04
C GLY A 151 5.47 0.11 6.12
N GLY A 152 4.40 -0.58 5.70
CA GLY A 152 4.31 -2.05 5.77
C GLY A 152 5.43 -2.75 5.02
N ALA A 153 5.86 -2.20 3.88
CA ALA A 153 6.98 -2.71 3.09
C ALA A 153 8.28 -2.82 3.90
N GLY A 154 8.68 -1.76 4.62
CA GLY A 154 9.90 -1.79 5.42
C GLY A 154 9.82 -2.81 6.55
N THR A 155 8.67 -2.87 7.23
CA THR A 155 8.42 -3.88 8.27
C THR A 155 8.48 -5.31 7.72
N ASP A 156 7.91 -5.54 6.54
CA ASP A 156 7.89 -6.85 5.89
C ASP A 156 9.29 -7.27 5.40
N THR A 157 10.11 -6.33 4.93
CA THR A 157 11.52 -6.57 4.58
C THR A 157 12.33 -6.99 5.80
N GLU A 158 12.27 -6.21 6.89
CA GLU A 158 13.02 -6.50 8.12
C GLU A 158 12.57 -7.84 8.73
N GLU A 159 11.28 -8.15 8.67
CA GLU A 159 10.74 -9.45 9.09
C GLU A 159 11.32 -10.61 8.29
N ILE A 160 11.41 -10.51 6.95
CA ILE A 160 12.02 -11.55 6.12
C ILE A 160 13.49 -11.74 6.48
N ILE A 161 14.25 -10.65 6.60
CA ILE A 161 15.66 -10.72 6.98
C ILE A 161 15.81 -11.47 8.31
N ARG A 162 15.04 -11.08 9.32
CA ARG A 162 15.03 -11.71 10.64
C ARG A 162 14.63 -13.19 10.59
N LEU A 163 13.60 -13.56 9.82
CA LEU A 163 13.15 -14.95 9.74
C LEU A 163 14.18 -15.86 9.06
N VAL A 164 14.82 -15.39 8.00
CA VAL A 164 15.81 -16.16 7.24
C VAL A 164 17.12 -16.29 8.04
N THR A 165 17.56 -15.19 8.64
CA THR A 165 18.94 -15.07 9.15
C THR A 165 19.06 -14.98 10.67
N GLY A 166 17.97 -14.66 11.37
CA GLY A 166 18.00 -14.27 12.78
C GLY A 166 18.53 -12.85 13.04
N MET A 167 18.86 -12.08 12.00
CA MET A 167 19.40 -10.71 12.15
C MET A 167 18.33 -9.69 12.48
N GLU A 168 18.69 -8.75 13.33
CA GLU A 168 17.91 -7.53 13.61
C GLU A 168 18.59 -6.30 13.00
N PRO A 169 17.86 -5.18 12.78
CA PRO A 169 18.50 -3.91 12.48
C PRO A 169 19.60 -3.58 13.52
N GLY A 170 20.82 -3.34 13.05
CA GLY A 170 22.03 -3.24 13.88
C GLY A 170 23.03 -4.38 13.63
N ASP A 171 22.57 -5.58 13.30
CA ASP A 171 23.41 -6.63 12.71
C ASP A 171 23.82 -6.28 11.28
N TYR A 172 22.98 -5.47 10.62
CA TYR A 172 23.21 -4.77 9.36
C TYR A 172 22.76 -3.32 9.55
N GLU A 173 23.35 -2.40 8.79
CA GLU A 173 22.99 -0.98 8.85
C GLU A 173 21.71 -0.76 8.02
N SER A 174 20.56 -0.67 8.70
CA SER A 174 19.24 -0.53 8.07
C SER A 174 18.96 0.91 7.64
N PHE A 175 18.90 1.14 6.32
CA PHE A 175 18.54 2.42 5.73
C PHE A 175 17.06 2.45 5.35
N LYS A 176 16.37 3.49 5.83
CA LYS A 176 14.95 3.72 5.60
C LYS A 176 14.74 5.10 5.00
N ALA A 177 14.23 5.15 3.77
CA ALA A 177 13.94 6.38 3.04
C ALA A 177 12.78 6.17 2.06
N PRO A 178 12.10 7.22 1.60
CA PRO A 178 11.16 7.11 0.48
C PRO A 178 11.78 6.40 -0.73
N TRP A 179 10.96 5.73 -1.55
CA TRP A 179 11.45 4.87 -2.62
C TRP A 179 12.41 5.56 -3.60
N GLY A 180 12.10 6.79 -4.02
CA GLY A 180 12.95 7.56 -4.93
C GLY A 180 14.33 7.84 -4.34
N GLU A 181 14.37 8.23 -3.06
CA GLU A 181 15.62 8.47 -2.33
C GLU A 181 16.41 7.17 -2.17
N GLY A 182 15.76 6.08 -1.75
CA GLY A 182 16.42 4.76 -1.66
C GLY A 182 17.07 4.32 -2.96
N MET A 183 16.41 4.53 -4.10
CA MET A 183 17.00 4.24 -5.41
C MET A 183 18.23 5.09 -5.70
N ALA A 184 18.21 6.37 -5.35
CA ALA A 184 19.39 7.23 -5.45
C ALA A 184 20.52 6.74 -4.52
N MET A 185 20.21 6.29 -3.30
CA MET A 185 21.20 5.72 -2.39
C MET A 185 21.91 4.50 -3.00
N MET A 186 21.16 3.57 -3.61
CA MET A 186 21.74 2.39 -4.26
C MET A 186 22.62 2.76 -5.45
N ARG A 187 22.15 3.69 -6.31
CA ARG A 187 22.93 4.19 -7.46
C ARG A 187 24.23 4.88 -7.04
N ASN A 188 24.19 5.62 -5.93
CA ASN A 188 25.33 6.36 -5.41
C ASN A 188 26.26 5.51 -4.53
N GLY A 189 26.00 4.21 -4.37
CA GLY A 189 26.80 3.32 -3.51
C GLY A 189 26.71 3.65 -2.02
N GLN A 190 25.66 4.36 -1.59
CA GLN A 190 25.42 4.65 -0.17
C GLN A 190 24.90 3.42 0.58
N VAL A 191 24.30 2.47 -0.14
CA VAL A 191 23.89 1.15 0.36
C VAL A 191 24.50 0.06 -0.52
N ASP A 192 24.80 -1.09 0.09
CA ASP A 192 25.39 -2.25 -0.56
C ASP A 192 24.32 -3.16 -1.19
N ALA A 193 23.15 -3.22 -0.56
CA ALA A 193 22.01 -4.00 -1.01
C ALA A 193 20.70 -3.23 -0.86
N MET A 194 19.74 -3.59 -1.72
CA MET A 194 18.40 -3.01 -1.74
C MET A 194 17.36 -4.12 -1.78
N ILE A 195 16.29 -3.94 -1.02
CA ILE A 195 15.06 -4.69 -1.21
C ILE A 195 14.02 -3.79 -1.85
N ARG A 196 13.53 -4.21 -3.02
CA ARG A 196 12.52 -3.48 -3.79
C ARG A 196 11.28 -4.34 -3.99
N ILE A 197 10.13 -3.79 -3.62
CA ILE A 197 8.83 -4.39 -3.95
C ILE A 197 8.42 -3.84 -5.32
N ALA A 198 8.56 -4.66 -6.36
CA ALA A 198 8.15 -4.36 -7.73
C ALA A 198 7.70 -5.63 -8.47
N PRO A 199 6.88 -5.52 -9.53
CA PRO A 199 6.60 -6.65 -10.42
C PRO A 199 7.89 -7.24 -10.99
N VAL A 200 7.88 -8.54 -11.29
CA VAL A 200 8.99 -9.20 -12.00
C VAL A 200 9.08 -8.60 -13.41
N GLY A 201 10.28 -8.19 -13.83
CA GLY A 201 10.49 -7.48 -15.09
C GLY A 201 10.20 -5.98 -15.03
N ALA A 202 10.07 -5.39 -13.84
CA ALA A 202 9.85 -3.95 -13.72
C ALA A 202 11.06 -3.16 -14.26
N ALA A 203 10.77 -2.20 -15.15
CA ALA A 203 11.77 -1.30 -15.76
C ALA A 203 12.70 -0.64 -14.71
N ILE A 204 12.14 -0.31 -13.54
CA ILE A 204 12.90 0.33 -12.47
C ILE A 204 14.05 -0.53 -11.91
N ILE A 205 13.95 -1.87 -11.99
CA ILE A 205 15.04 -2.78 -11.62
C ILE A 205 15.95 -3.02 -12.82
N GLN A 206 15.40 -3.12 -14.04
CA GLN A 206 16.18 -3.24 -15.29
C GLN A 206 17.19 -2.09 -15.44
N GLU A 207 16.80 -0.86 -15.09
CA GLU A 207 17.68 0.32 -15.11
C GLU A 207 18.98 0.12 -14.32
N PHE A 208 18.95 -0.60 -13.19
CA PHE A 208 20.17 -0.88 -12.42
C PHE A 208 21.09 -1.80 -13.21
N GLY A 209 20.56 -2.87 -13.80
CA GLY A 209 21.31 -3.82 -14.62
C GLY A 209 21.96 -3.20 -15.87
N LEU A 210 21.39 -2.12 -16.40
CA LEU A 210 21.99 -1.35 -17.50
C LEU A 210 23.25 -0.57 -17.08
N SER A 211 23.34 -0.18 -15.80
CA SER A 211 24.44 0.63 -15.30
C SER A 211 25.63 -0.20 -14.81
N SER A 212 25.35 -1.34 -14.17
CA SER A 212 26.35 -2.26 -13.64
C SER A 212 25.67 -3.61 -13.36
N PRO A 213 26.40 -4.75 -13.44
CA PRO A 213 25.83 -6.04 -13.11
C PRO A 213 25.24 -6.07 -11.69
N ILE A 214 23.97 -6.45 -11.60
CA ILE A 214 23.28 -6.73 -10.34
C ILE A 214 23.18 -8.23 -10.11
N ARG A 215 23.13 -8.60 -8.84
CA ARG A 215 22.85 -9.97 -8.40
C ARG A 215 21.65 -9.95 -7.48
N PHE A 216 20.68 -10.83 -7.74
CA PHE A 216 19.59 -11.07 -6.80
C PHE A 216 20.09 -11.84 -5.59
N VAL A 217 19.76 -11.33 -4.41
CA VAL A 217 20.11 -11.91 -3.11
C VAL A 217 19.07 -12.99 -2.82
N GLN A 218 19.52 -14.24 -2.79
CA GLN A 218 18.64 -15.40 -2.65
C GLN A 218 18.44 -15.78 -1.18
N ILE A 219 17.26 -16.32 -0.88
CA ILE A 219 17.07 -17.12 0.33
C ILE A 219 17.80 -18.45 0.08
N ALA A 220 18.70 -18.83 0.98
CA ALA A 220 19.43 -20.09 0.85
C ALA A 220 18.45 -21.28 0.92
N GLU A 221 18.78 -22.39 0.27
CA GLU A 221 17.87 -23.54 0.14
C GLU A 221 17.51 -24.12 1.52
N GLU A 222 18.49 -24.19 2.42
CA GLU A 222 18.32 -24.61 3.82
C GLU A 222 17.38 -23.69 4.61
N ASP A 223 17.20 -22.44 4.19
CA ASP A 223 16.39 -21.44 4.88
C ASP A 223 14.95 -21.34 4.35
N LEU A 224 14.62 -22.03 3.24
CA LEU A 224 13.27 -21.99 2.66
C LEU A 224 12.18 -22.47 3.63
N THR A 225 12.53 -23.33 4.58
CA THR A 225 11.59 -23.77 5.62
C THR A 225 11.32 -22.67 6.65
N LYS A 226 12.27 -21.77 6.89
CA LYS A 226 12.16 -20.66 7.86
C LYS A 226 11.15 -19.60 7.42
N VAL A 227 10.89 -19.48 6.12
CA VAL A 227 9.88 -18.54 5.60
C VAL A 227 8.46 -19.11 5.61
N GLN A 228 8.25 -20.40 5.90
CA GLN A 228 6.92 -21.00 5.92
C GLN A 228 5.92 -20.28 6.85
N PRO A 229 6.29 -19.85 8.08
CA PRO A 229 5.40 -19.04 8.91
C PRO A 229 5.02 -17.69 8.27
N TYR A 230 5.94 -17.07 7.53
CA TYR A 230 5.69 -15.81 6.83
C TYR A 230 4.63 -15.95 5.74
N LEU A 231 4.63 -17.10 5.05
CA LEU A 231 3.72 -17.42 3.95
C LEU A 231 2.29 -17.78 4.41
N LYS A 232 2.10 -18.13 5.69
CA LYS A 232 0.75 -18.38 6.25
C LYS A 232 -0.08 -17.10 6.38
N VAL A 233 0.56 -15.93 6.35
CA VAL A 233 -0.14 -14.65 6.37
C VAL A 233 -0.82 -14.43 5.00
N PRO A 234 -2.14 -14.20 4.95
CA PRO A 234 -2.85 -14.06 3.68
C PRO A 234 -2.26 -12.98 2.77
N GLY A 235 -2.29 -13.23 1.46
CA GLY A 235 -1.74 -12.36 0.42
C GLY A 235 -0.23 -12.50 0.18
N ARG A 236 0.44 -13.49 0.79
CA ARG A 236 1.85 -13.79 0.55
C ARG A 236 1.99 -15.13 -0.17
N SER A 237 2.95 -15.20 -1.08
CA SER A 237 3.32 -16.41 -1.80
C SER A 237 4.80 -16.34 -2.17
N MET A 238 5.39 -17.52 -2.44
CA MET A 238 6.70 -17.57 -3.05
C MET A 238 6.60 -17.24 -4.53
N SER A 239 7.57 -16.47 -5.03
CA SER A 239 7.71 -16.13 -6.44
C SER A 239 9.12 -16.50 -6.90
N THR A 240 9.24 -16.97 -8.14
CA THR A 240 10.52 -17.22 -8.79
C THR A 240 10.72 -16.14 -9.85
N ILE A 241 11.86 -15.45 -9.79
CA ILE A 241 12.31 -14.55 -10.86
C ILE A 241 12.97 -15.42 -11.93
N PRO A 242 12.41 -15.55 -13.14
CA PRO A 242 13.03 -16.35 -14.20
C PRO A 242 14.42 -15.81 -14.57
N ALA A 243 15.36 -16.70 -14.89
CA ALA A 243 16.66 -16.28 -15.41
C ALA A 243 16.48 -15.46 -16.70
N GLY A 244 17.27 -14.41 -16.86
CA GLY A 244 17.20 -13.51 -18.02
C GLY A 244 16.08 -12.46 -17.98
N THR A 245 15.39 -12.29 -16.83
CA THR A 245 14.36 -11.25 -16.67
C THR A 245 14.94 -9.82 -16.68
N TYR A 246 16.16 -9.65 -16.15
CA TYR A 246 16.84 -8.37 -15.97
C TYR A 246 18.24 -8.43 -16.60
#